data_AF-A0A2T7WQW6-F1
#
_entry.id   AF-A0A2T7WQW6-F1
#
_cell.length_a   1.000
_cell.length_b   1.000
_cell.length_c   1.000
_cell.angle_alpha   90.00
_cell.angle_beta   90.00
_cell.angle_gamma   90.00
#
_symmetry.space_group_name_H-M   'P 1'
#
loop_
_entity.id
_entity.type
_entity.pdbx_description
1 polymer ?
#
loop_
_entity_poly.entity_id
_entity_poly.type
_entity_poly.pdbx_seq_one_letter_code
_entity_poly.pdbx_strand_id
1 'polypeptide(L)'
;MIVLALLASILAAGVALTMLIVAHGRPEDDRGGPRADMVRYFGLAAVAALVCGAMNALETAGGGVGAAAGGNAANLLAPGLLWAGARRLNGRRAIGAVSTGAGAILMFGLTFLVALEDATLLKTAGLVVFGALGAFECARRPLGGLRAARLLSWTLGVYAAYNLVRLAAAAIVGPEALTSAGPVSAESTAAASAVAIVCVSVGAVLMGRQLDDAPAPGTRAHDRGALRRQAVRLLSAHETVRATLVRVPEIDLIRAAHTMERGEVMLKTVAEALEDAVPGTVTGMPARDTVFSVAAATVDAAEVERAVRRAFARRMPSIDYDDVPDLCFEHYLIMDVDDLSLLMESRRLGPREGHPGGV
;
A
#
# COMPACT_ATOMS: atom_id res chain seq x y z
N MET A 1 34.01 2.71 -13.25
CA MET A 1 32.91 1.82 -12.81
C MET A 1 31.91 2.54 -11.90
N ILE A 2 32.31 3.58 -11.16
CA ILE A 2 31.40 4.47 -10.40
C ILE A 2 30.14 4.94 -11.15
N VAL A 3 30.23 5.30 -12.44
CA VAL A 3 29.07 5.72 -13.25
C VAL A 3 28.01 4.61 -13.35
N LEU A 4 28.43 3.35 -13.53
CA LEU A 4 27.51 2.20 -13.57
C LEU A 4 26.84 1.97 -12.21
N ALA A 5 27.56 2.14 -11.10
CA ALA A 5 27.00 2.02 -9.76
C ALA A 5 25.99 3.15 -9.44
N LEU A 6 26.24 4.36 -9.93
CA LEU A 6 25.31 5.49 -9.83
C LEU A 6 24.06 5.25 -10.68
N LEU A 7 24.21 4.79 -11.91
CA LEU A 7 23.07 4.42 -12.77
C LEU A 7 22.24 3.29 -12.16
N ALA A 8 22.88 2.28 -11.57
CA ALA A 8 22.19 1.21 -10.85
C ALA A 8 21.38 1.75 -9.65
N SER A 9 21.95 2.71 -8.91
CA SER A 9 21.24 3.36 -7.78
C SER A 9 20.04 4.18 -8.25
N ILE A 10 20.18 4.92 -9.35
CA ILE A 10 19.10 5.69 -9.98
C ILE A 10 17.99 4.75 -10.46
N LEU A 11 18.34 3.69 -11.18
CA LEU A 11 17.38 2.69 -11.66
C LEU A 11 16.65 2.01 -10.50
N ALA A 12 17.37 1.61 -9.45
CA ALA A 12 16.79 1.02 -8.25
C ALA A 12 15.77 1.96 -7.59
N ALA A 13 16.11 3.24 -7.43
CA ALA A 13 15.22 4.21 -6.81
C ALA A 13 14.04 4.60 -7.72
N GLY A 14 14.22 4.57 -9.05
CA GLY A 14 13.14 4.74 -10.02
C GLY A 14 12.12 3.60 -9.95
N VAL A 15 12.60 2.36 -9.97
CA VAL A 15 11.76 1.17 -9.81
C VAL A 15 11.05 1.18 -8.46
N ALA A 16 11.74 1.55 -7.37
CA ALA A 16 11.17 1.71 -6.04
C ALA A 16 9.98 2.68 -6.04
N LEU A 17 10.15 3.86 -6.64
CA LEU A 17 9.12 4.88 -6.74
C LEU A 17 7.92 4.38 -7.55
N THR A 18 8.16 3.76 -8.71
CA THR A 18 7.10 3.19 -9.55
C THR A 18 6.33 2.10 -8.80
N MET A 19 7.02 1.20 -8.10
CA MET A 19 6.39 0.15 -7.31
C MET A 19 5.51 0.73 -6.20
N LEU A 20 5.96 1.80 -5.53
CA LEU A 20 5.19 2.46 -4.47
C LEU A 20 3.96 3.19 -5.01
N ILE A 21 4.07 3.88 -6.16
CA ILE A 21 2.94 4.54 -6.81
C ILE A 21 1.90 3.50 -7.27
N VAL A 22 2.33 2.43 -7.93
CA VAL A 22 1.43 1.34 -8.36
C VAL A 22 0.79 0.65 -7.15
N ALA A 23 1.54 0.47 -6.06
CA ALA A 23 1.03 -0.10 -4.82
C ALA A 23 0.11 0.86 -4.04
N HIS A 24 0.09 2.16 -4.32
CA HIS A 24 -0.76 3.12 -3.62
C HIS A 24 -2.23 3.07 -4.06
N GLY A 25 -2.53 2.58 -5.27
CA GLY A 25 -3.89 2.68 -5.82
C GLY A 25 -4.27 4.11 -6.20
N ARG A 26 -5.54 4.35 -6.60
CA ARG A 26 -5.98 5.66 -7.10
C ARG A 26 -5.91 6.72 -5.99
N PRO A 27 -5.43 7.95 -6.29
CA PRO A 27 -5.23 9.03 -5.31
C PRO A 27 -6.51 9.54 -4.62
N GLU A 28 -7.68 9.10 -5.07
CA GLU A 28 -8.98 9.52 -4.51
C GLU A 28 -9.49 8.57 -3.41
N ASP A 29 -8.95 7.35 -3.28
CA ASP A 29 -9.50 6.31 -2.41
C ASP A 29 -8.98 6.32 -0.96
N ASP A 30 -7.83 6.94 -0.67
CA ASP A 30 -7.20 6.89 0.67
C ASP A 30 -6.93 8.30 1.24
N ARG A 31 -7.97 8.91 1.85
CA ARG A 31 -7.80 10.11 2.70
C ARG A 31 -7.38 9.72 4.12
N GLY A 32 -6.17 9.16 4.24
CA GLY A 32 -5.45 9.01 5.51
C GLY A 32 -5.52 7.61 6.14
N GLY A 33 -4.37 7.16 6.67
CA GLY A 33 -4.20 5.84 7.29
C GLY A 33 -2.72 5.44 7.36
N PRO A 34 -2.36 4.37 8.11
CA PRO A 34 -1.00 3.83 8.16
C PRO A 34 -0.38 3.56 6.79
N ARG A 35 -1.12 3.02 5.81
CA ARG A 35 -0.56 2.77 4.47
C ARG A 35 -0.29 4.06 3.71
N ALA A 36 -1.18 5.06 3.80
CA ALA A 36 -0.97 6.37 3.19
C ALA A 36 0.26 7.08 3.79
N ASP A 37 0.42 7.02 5.12
CA ASP A 37 1.62 7.52 5.79
C ASP A 37 2.87 6.76 5.32
N MET A 38 2.81 5.42 5.22
CA MET A 38 3.92 4.61 4.69
C MET A 38 4.30 5.05 3.27
N VAL A 39 3.34 5.12 2.34
CA VAL A 39 3.60 5.51 0.95
C VAL A 39 4.16 6.93 0.87
N ARG A 40 3.64 7.86 1.66
CA ARG A 40 4.14 9.24 1.68
C ARG A 40 5.60 9.30 2.12
N TYR A 41 5.93 8.72 3.27
CA TYR A 41 7.30 8.80 3.81
C TYR A 41 8.29 7.95 2.99
N PHE A 42 7.92 6.73 2.63
CA PHE A 42 8.82 5.83 1.93
C PHE A 42 8.93 6.20 0.44
N GLY A 43 7.86 6.74 -0.16
CA GLY A 43 7.89 7.33 -1.49
C GLY A 43 8.77 8.57 -1.55
N LEU A 44 8.64 9.49 -0.59
CA LEU A 44 9.57 10.64 -0.49
C LEU A 44 11.02 10.20 -0.23
N ALA A 45 11.24 9.12 0.52
CA ALA A 45 12.57 8.54 0.69
C ALA A 45 13.14 8.00 -0.63
N ALA A 46 12.32 7.34 -1.46
CA ALA A 46 12.72 6.91 -2.81
C ALA A 46 13.03 8.10 -3.73
N VAL A 47 12.24 9.18 -3.69
CA VAL A 47 12.54 10.42 -4.42
C VAL A 47 13.86 11.03 -3.94
N ALA A 48 14.11 11.08 -2.63
CA ALA A 48 15.38 11.56 -2.08
C ALA A 48 16.56 10.68 -2.54
N ALA A 49 16.40 9.36 -2.60
CA ALA A 49 17.42 8.46 -3.13
C ALA A 49 17.70 8.68 -4.63
N LEU A 50 16.66 8.93 -5.43
CA LEU A 50 16.79 9.33 -6.85
C LEU A 50 17.59 10.63 -7.00
N VAL A 51 17.22 11.66 -6.24
CA VAL A 51 17.91 12.96 -6.25
C VAL A 51 19.36 12.78 -5.83
N CYS A 52 19.63 11.98 -4.80
CA CYS A 52 20.99 11.65 -4.38
C CYS A 52 21.81 11.03 -5.52
N GLY A 53 21.27 10.00 -6.18
CA GLY A 53 21.95 9.34 -7.31
C GLY A 53 22.21 10.29 -8.47
N ALA A 54 21.22 11.10 -8.85
CA ALA A 54 21.32 12.07 -9.94
C ALA A 54 22.36 13.17 -9.63
N MET A 55 22.35 13.69 -8.40
CA MET A 55 23.30 14.74 -7.98
C MET A 55 24.72 14.22 -7.89
N ASN A 56 24.95 13.00 -7.39
CA ASN A 56 26.28 12.39 -7.39
C ASN A 56 26.79 12.12 -8.83
N ALA A 57 25.89 11.78 -9.76
CA ALA A 57 26.25 11.65 -11.18
C ALA A 57 26.61 13.02 -11.79
N LEU A 58 25.85 14.06 -11.46
CA LEU A 58 26.11 15.43 -11.90
C LEU A 58 27.42 15.97 -11.34
N GLU A 59 27.72 15.70 -10.07
CA GLU A 59 29.00 16.01 -9.41
C GLU A 59 30.17 15.33 -10.14
N THR A 60 30.05 14.04 -10.44
CA THR A 60 31.06 13.27 -11.19
C THR A 60 31.28 13.83 -12.60
N ALA A 61 30.24 14.43 -13.20
CA ALA A 61 30.30 15.06 -14.52
C ALA A 61 30.80 16.52 -14.49
N GLY A 62 31.25 17.03 -13.34
CA GLY A 62 31.76 18.40 -13.20
C GLY A 62 30.74 19.44 -12.71
N GLY A 63 29.60 19.01 -12.18
CA GLY A 63 28.54 19.87 -11.63
C GLY A 63 28.91 20.65 -10.36
N GLY A 64 30.11 20.42 -9.81
CA GLY A 64 30.69 21.20 -8.73
C GLY A 64 29.99 21.06 -7.38
N VAL A 65 30.27 22.00 -6.48
CA VAL A 65 29.87 21.95 -5.05
C VAL A 65 28.35 21.94 -4.87
N GLY A 66 27.59 22.56 -5.77
CA GLY A 66 26.12 22.54 -5.72
C GLY A 66 25.54 21.13 -5.88
N ALA A 67 26.11 20.35 -6.81
CA ALA A 67 25.73 18.95 -7.00
C ALA A 67 26.12 18.11 -5.78
N ALA A 68 27.33 18.30 -5.24
CA ALA A 68 27.77 17.63 -4.02
C ALA A 68 26.86 17.94 -2.82
N ALA A 69 26.47 19.21 -2.63
CA ALA A 69 25.58 19.64 -1.55
C ALA A 69 24.18 19.03 -1.68
N GLY A 70 23.60 19.05 -2.88
CA GLY A 70 22.32 18.42 -3.17
C GLY A 70 22.35 16.91 -2.93
N GLY A 71 23.41 16.24 -3.40
CA GLY A 71 23.64 14.82 -3.20
C GLY A 71 23.76 14.46 -1.72
N ASN A 72 24.59 15.19 -0.97
CA ASN A 72 24.79 14.97 0.46
C ASN A 72 23.52 15.12 1.28
N ALA A 73 22.75 16.19 1.03
CA ALA A 73 21.49 16.44 1.73
C ALA A 73 20.44 15.36 1.42
N ALA A 74 20.26 15.01 0.14
CA ALA A 74 19.31 13.99 -0.28
C ALA A 74 19.68 12.60 0.27
N ASN A 75 20.97 12.30 0.40
CA ASN A 75 21.47 11.05 0.97
C ASN A 75 21.11 10.89 2.46
N LEU A 76 21.06 11.98 3.23
CA LEU A 76 20.56 11.96 4.61
C LEU A 76 19.04 11.90 4.68
N LEU A 77 18.38 12.64 3.79
CA LEU A 77 16.93 12.74 3.73
C LEU A 77 16.28 11.38 3.50
N ALA A 78 16.85 10.53 2.64
CA ALA A 78 16.30 9.20 2.34
C ALA A 78 16.15 8.28 3.58
N PRO A 79 17.22 7.86 4.29
CA PRO A 79 17.10 7.04 5.49
C PRO A 79 16.40 7.77 6.63
N GLY A 80 16.53 9.10 6.74
CA GLY A 80 15.82 9.87 7.76
C GLY A 80 14.29 9.89 7.54
N LEU A 81 13.82 9.88 6.30
CA LEU A 81 12.39 9.76 5.97
C LEU A 81 11.87 8.34 6.22
N LEU A 82 12.69 7.31 5.97
CA LEU A 82 12.35 5.93 6.36
C LEU A 82 12.18 5.80 7.87
N TRP A 83 13.10 6.38 8.65
CA TRP A 83 12.97 6.46 10.10
C TRP A 83 11.73 7.24 10.55
N ALA A 84 11.49 8.42 9.96
CA ALA A 84 10.31 9.23 10.26
C ALA A 84 9.00 8.47 9.97
N GLY A 85 8.93 7.77 8.84
CA GLY A 85 7.81 6.91 8.47
C GLY A 85 7.61 5.75 9.45
N ALA A 86 8.68 5.03 9.81
CA ALA A 86 8.61 3.95 10.80
C ALA A 86 8.12 4.44 12.17
N ARG A 87 8.57 5.63 12.61
CA ARG A 87 8.06 6.28 13.84
C ARG A 87 6.58 6.59 13.75
N ARG A 88 6.14 7.14 12.62
CA ARG A 88 4.74 7.50 12.38
C ARG A 88 3.85 6.26 12.41
N LEU A 89 4.28 5.17 11.76
CA LEU A 89 3.60 3.86 11.79
C LEU A 89 3.52 3.26 13.20
N ASN A 90 4.50 3.53 14.06
CA ASN A 90 4.44 3.19 15.49
C ASN A 90 3.59 4.17 16.34
N GLY A 91 2.81 5.06 15.71
CA GLY A 91 1.94 6.02 16.41
C GLY A 91 2.69 7.16 17.11
N ARG A 92 3.96 7.40 16.78
CA ARG A 92 4.79 8.43 17.43
C ARG A 92 4.71 9.77 16.71
N ARG A 93 4.99 10.86 17.45
CA ARG A 93 4.94 12.24 16.94
C ARG A 93 5.87 12.46 15.74
N ALA A 94 5.48 13.38 14.86
CA ALA A 94 6.15 13.74 13.60
C ALA A 94 7.53 14.43 13.75
N ILE A 95 8.12 14.43 14.96
CA ILE A 95 9.46 14.99 15.24
C ILE A 95 10.51 14.40 14.27
N GLY A 96 10.33 13.15 13.84
CA GLY A 96 11.22 12.50 12.86
C GLY A 96 11.30 13.24 11.53
N ALA A 97 10.17 13.70 10.98
CA ALA A 97 10.16 14.39 9.68
C ALA A 97 10.84 15.77 9.76
N VAL A 98 10.55 16.52 10.82
CA VAL A 98 11.13 17.85 11.06
C VAL A 98 12.63 17.75 11.31
N SER A 99 13.08 16.82 12.15
CA SER A 99 14.50 16.62 12.43
C SER A 99 15.28 16.11 11.21
N THR A 100 14.70 15.22 10.41
CA THR A 100 15.30 14.80 9.14
C THR A 100 15.42 15.97 8.16
N GLY A 101 14.36 16.78 7.99
CA GLY A 101 14.39 17.95 7.14
C GLY A 101 15.43 18.98 7.58
N ALA A 102 15.47 19.29 8.88
CA ALA A 102 16.47 20.19 9.46
C ALA A 102 17.90 19.66 9.28
N GLY A 103 18.13 18.36 9.48
CA GLY A 103 19.43 17.73 9.26
C GLY A 103 19.88 17.77 7.79
N ALA A 104 18.96 17.55 6.84
CA ALA A 104 19.26 17.66 5.42
C ALA A 104 19.59 19.10 5.00
N ILE A 105 18.84 20.10 5.50
CA ILE A 105 19.11 21.53 5.24
C ILE A 105 20.47 21.92 5.84
N LEU A 106 20.76 21.50 7.07
CA LEU A 106 22.05 21.74 7.71
C LEU A 106 23.19 21.13 6.90
N MET A 107 23.04 19.88 6.44
CA MET A 107 24.05 19.20 5.62
C MET A 107 24.25 19.89 4.26
N PHE A 108 23.18 20.37 3.64
CA PHE A 108 23.25 21.17 2.42
C PHE A 108 24.12 22.41 2.64
N GLY A 109 23.84 23.19 3.67
CA GLY A 109 24.61 24.39 4.02
C GLY A 109 26.07 24.08 4.39
N LEU A 110 26.30 23.06 5.22
CA LEU A 110 27.64 22.67 5.64
C LEU A 110 28.53 22.23 4.47
N THR A 111 27.96 21.62 3.43
CA THR A 111 28.75 21.22 2.25
C THR A 111 29.39 22.42 1.52
N PHE A 112 28.87 23.64 1.69
CA PHE A 112 29.50 24.87 1.16
C PHE A 112 30.55 25.47 2.11
N LEU A 113 30.56 25.06 3.38
CA LEU A 113 31.36 25.68 4.44
C LEU A 113 32.58 24.85 4.84
N VAL A 114 32.59 23.55 4.55
CA VAL A 114 33.70 22.64 4.88
C VAL A 114 34.25 21.94 3.65
N ALA A 115 35.44 21.35 3.78
CA ALA A 115 36.00 20.52 2.72
C ALA A 115 35.07 19.35 2.40
N LEU A 116 35.07 18.93 1.13
CA LEU A 116 34.17 17.87 0.65
C LEU A 116 34.40 16.52 1.38
N GLU A 117 35.64 16.28 1.82
CA GLU A 117 36.03 15.12 2.63
C GLU A 117 35.34 15.15 3.99
N ASP A 118 35.39 16.27 4.70
CA ASP A 118 34.71 16.47 5.98
C ASP A 118 33.19 16.39 5.84
N ALA A 119 32.63 16.97 4.77
CA ALA A 119 31.22 16.85 4.45
C ALA A 119 30.82 15.38 4.20
N THR A 120 31.70 14.60 3.55
CA THR A 120 31.47 13.17 3.30
C THR A 120 31.49 12.37 4.60
N LEU A 121 32.40 12.67 5.53
CA LEU A 121 32.43 12.06 6.87
C LEU A 121 31.15 12.37 7.65
N LEU A 122 30.74 13.64 7.68
CA LEU A 122 29.54 14.07 8.40
C LEU A 122 28.27 13.43 7.84
N LYS A 123 28.14 13.39 6.50
CA LYS A 123 27.06 12.65 5.83
C LYS A 123 27.07 11.18 6.24
N THR A 124 28.23 10.54 6.22
CA THR A 124 28.36 9.11 6.52
C THR A 124 27.96 8.83 7.98
N ALA A 125 28.32 9.72 8.92
CA ALA A 125 27.85 9.66 10.30
C ALA A 125 26.32 9.78 10.40
N GLY A 126 25.72 10.71 9.65
CA GLY A 126 24.26 10.83 9.60
C GLY A 126 23.57 9.59 9.00
N LEU A 127 24.16 8.92 8.00
CA LEU A 127 23.65 7.65 7.47
C LEU A 127 23.65 6.55 8.52
N VAL A 128 24.71 6.45 9.34
CA VAL A 128 24.77 5.50 10.47
C VAL A 128 23.66 5.79 11.46
N VAL A 129 23.49 7.05 11.86
CA VAL A 129 22.48 7.46 12.84
C VAL A 129 21.07 7.18 12.34
N PHE A 130 20.69 7.66 11.15
CA PHE A 130 19.34 7.45 10.62
C PHE A 130 19.08 5.99 10.24
N GLY A 131 20.08 5.28 9.73
CA GLY A 131 19.98 3.85 9.46
C GLY A 131 19.73 3.05 10.74
N ALA A 132 20.49 3.30 11.81
CA ALA A 132 20.31 2.63 13.10
C ALA A 132 18.97 2.98 13.75
N LEU A 133 18.58 4.26 13.72
CA LEU A 133 17.29 4.71 14.24
C LEU A 133 16.11 4.11 13.47
N GLY A 134 16.21 4.05 12.14
CA GLY A 134 15.22 3.40 11.28
C GLY A 134 15.13 1.91 11.55
N ALA A 135 16.27 1.22 11.66
CA ALA A 135 16.32 -0.20 11.99
C ALA A 135 15.66 -0.50 13.35
N PHE A 136 15.95 0.35 14.33
CA PHE A 136 15.43 0.24 15.68
C PHE A 136 13.91 0.50 15.77
N GLU A 137 13.40 1.52 15.07
CA GLU A 137 11.95 1.77 15.02
C GLU A 137 11.22 0.68 14.23
N CYS A 138 11.80 0.12 13.17
CA CYS A 138 11.26 -1.03 12.46
C CYS A 138 11.20 -2.30 13.34
N ALA A 139 12.13 -2.47 14.30
CA ALA A 139 12.13 -3.60 15.23
C ALA A 139 11.11 -3.44 16.37
N ARG A 140 10.66 -2.21 16.66
CA ARG A 140 9.75 -1.92 17.77
C ARG A 140 8.30 -2.23 17.43
N ARG A 141 7.55 -2.76 18.40
CA ARG A 141 6.09 -2.95 18.27
C ARG A 141 5.36 -1.59 18.24
N PRO A 142 4.21 -1.49 17.52
CA PRO A 142 3.53 -2.56 16.81
C PRO A 142 4.19 -2.99 15.49
N LEU A 143 4.98 -2.13 14.85
CA LEU A 143 5.54 -2.37 13.51
C LEU A 143 6.38 -3.66 13.41
N GLY A 144 7.23 -3.93 14.41
CA GLY A 144 8.07 -5.13 14.49
C GLY A 144 7.29 -6.45 14.62
N GLY A 145 5.97 -6.41 14.81
CA GLY A 145 5.09 -7.58 14.67
C GLY A 145 4.92 -8.05 13.22
N LEU A 146 5.13 -7.16 12.25
CA LEU A 146 5.01 -7.45 10.83
C LEU A 146 6.25 -8.16 10.30
N ARG A 147 6.08 -9.19 9.47
CA ARG A 147 7.21 -9.91 8.84
C ARG A 147 8.04 -8.97 7.97
N ALA A 148 7.37 -8.05 7.26
CA ALA A 148 8.03 -7.08 6.38
C ALA A 148 8.89 -6.06 7.16
N ALA A 149 8.51 -5.70 8.39
CA ALA A 149 9.28 -4.80 9.23
C ALA A 149 10.64 -5.37 9.64
N ARG A 150 10.75 -6.70 9.75
CA ARG A 150 12.03 -7.38 10.03
C ARG A 150 13.01 -7.24 8.88
N LEU A 151 12.54 -7.35 7.63
CA LEU A 151 13.37 -7.13 6.44
C LEU A 151 13.90 -5.69 6.41
N LEU A 152 13.03 -4.70 6.67
CA LEU A 152 13.44 -3.29 6.75
C LEU A 152 14.45 -3.07 7.88
N SER A 153 14.20 -3.65 9.05
CA SER A 153 15.10 -3.55 10.21
C SER A 153 16.49 -4.12 9.89
N TRP A 154 16.55 -5.32 9.32
CA TRP A 154 17.81 -5.94 8.89
C TRP A 154 18.52 -5.13 7.82
N THR A 155 17.80 -4.69 6.79
CA THR A 155 18.40 -3.94 5.67
C THR A 155 19.02 -2.63 6.16
N LEU A 156 18.27 -1.85 6.96
CA LEU A 156 18.74 -0.60 7.53
C LEU A 156 19.88 -0.82 8.55
N GLY A 157 19.82 -1.91 9.33
CA GLY A 157 20.86 -2.27 10.29
C GLY A 157 22.17 -2.64 9.62
N VAL A 158 22.13 -3.48 8.58
CA VAL A 158 23.32 -3.87 7.79
C VAL A 158 23.90 -2.66 7.07
N TYR A 159 23.05 -1.81 6.48
CA TYR A 159 23.50 -0.58 5.82
C TYR A 159 24.14 0.41 6.81
N ALA A 160 23.59 0.56 8.01
CA ALA A 160 24.20 1.35 9.07
C ALA A 160 25.55 0.78 9.54
N ALA A 161 25.64 -0.54 9.72
CA ALA A 161 26.88 -1.21 10.08
C ALA A 161 27.97 -1.04 9.01
N TYR A 162 27.62 -1.17 7.73
CA TYR A 162 28.53 -0.90 6.61
C TYR A 162 29.07 0.54 6.66
N ASN A 163 28.21 1.54 6.86
CA ASN A 163 28.66 2.93 6.96
C ASN A 163 29.46 3.22 8.25
N LEU A 164 29.21 2.48 9.34
CA LEU A 164 30.03 2.56 10.55
C LEU A 164 31.45 2.03 10.30
N VAL A 165 31.58 0.92 9.56
CA VAL A 165 32.88 0.40 9.12
C VAL A 165 33.62 1.42 8.27
N ARG A 166 32.91 2.16 7.39
CA ARG A 166 33.52 3.24 6.60
C ARG A 166 34.06 4.37 7.48
N LEU A 167 33.31 4.79 8.51
CA LEU A 167 33.80 5.79 9.46
C LEU A 167 35.02 5.30 10.24
N ALA A 168 35.01 4.03 10.68
CA ALA A 168 36.14 3.43 11.37
C ALA A 168 37.39 3.37 10.46
N ALA A 169 37.21 2.98 9.20
CA ALA A 169 38.30 2.98 8.22
C ALA A 169 38.87 4.39 8.00
N ALA A 170 38.02 5.41 7.88
CA ALA A 170 38.46 6.79 7.75
C ALA A 170 39.18 7.30 9.01
N ALA A 171 38.77 6.86 10.21
CA ALA A 171 39.42 7.23 11.46
C ALA A 171 40.80 6.56 11.63
N ILE A 172 41.00 5.36 11.09
CA ILE A 172 42.24 4.58 11.22
C ILE A 172 43.26 4.96 10.12
N VAL A 173 42.80 5.06 8.87
CA VAL A 173 43.65 5.18 7.67
C VAL A 173 43.65 6.61 7.12
N GLY A 174 42.67 7.44 7.49
CA GLY A 174 42.46 8.77 6.96
C GLY A 174 41.30 8.83 5.95
N PRO A 175 40.80 10.04 5.62
CA PRO A 175 39.63 10.25 4.75
C PRO A 175 39.82 9.71 3.33
N GLU A 176 41.07 9.60 2.88
CA GLU A 176 41.49 9.02 1.59
C GLU A 176 41.03 7.56 1.41
N ALA A 177 40.79 6.84 2.52
CA ALA A 177 40.22 5.49 2.46
C ALA A 177 38.82 5.46 1.83
N LEU A 178 38.07 6.57 1.86
CA LEU A 178 36.72 6.66 1.29
C LEU A 178 36.71 6.99 -0.20
N THR A 179 37.81 7.57 -0.70
CA THR A 179 37.96 8.01 -2.09
C THR A 179 38.79 7.04 -2.91
N SER A 180 39.68 6.28 -2.28
CA SER A 180 40.47 5.21 -2.91
C SER A 180 39.62 3.98 -3.25
N ALA A 181 40.07 3.22 -4.25
CA ALA A 181 39.41 1.99 -4.67
C ALA A 181 39.48 0.92 -3.58
N GLY A 182 38.36 0.27 -3.27
CA GLY A 182 38.29 -0.73 -2.21
C GLY A 182 36.88 -0.89 -1.64
N PRO A 183 36.72 -1.73 -0.60
CA PRO A 183 35.41 -2.12 -0.06
C PRO A 183 34.65 -0.98 0.63
N VAL A 184 35.33 0.12 0.98
CA VAL A 184 34.75 1.32 1.61
C VAL A 184 34.65 2.52 0.66
N SER A 185 34.97 2.30 -0.61
CA SER A 185 35.00 3.32 -1.67
C SER A 185 33.63 3.90 -1.98
N ALA A 186 33.61 5.02 -2.72
CA ALA A 186 32.40 5.61 -3.26
C ALA A 186 31.61 4.63 -4.16
N GLU A 187 32.31 3.81 -4.95
CA GLU A 187 31.69 2.82 -5.83
C GLU A 187 31.02 1.69 -5.06
N SER A 188 31.72 1.08 -4.11
CA SER A 188 31.16 0.03 -3.25
C SER A 188 29.98 0.55 -2.44
N THR A 189 30.03 1.82 -2.04
CA THR A 189 28.92 2.47 -1.33
C THR A 189 27.72 2.67 -2.22
N ALA A 190 27.90 3.12 -3.46
CA ALA A 190 26.80 3.22 -4.42
C ALA A 190 26.15 1.85 -4.69
N ALA A 191 26.95 0.80 -4.85
CA ALA A 191 26.45 -0.56 -5.00
C ALA A 191 25.67 -1.04 -3.75
N ALA A 192 26.22 -0.83 -2.54
CA ALA A 192 25.55 -1.15 -1.28
C ALA A 192 24.23 -0.38 -1.11
N SER A 193 24.21 0.90 -1.49
CA SER A 193 23.00 1.73 -1.49
C SER A 193 21.95 1.20 -2.46
N ALA A 194 22.34 0.81 -3.67
CA ALA A 194 21.41 0.23 -4.64
C ALA A 194 20.75 -1.05 -4.10
N VAL A 195 21.53 -1.95 -3.49
CA VAL A 195 21.00 -3.16 -2.83
C VAL A 195 20.07 -2.79 -1.67
N ALA A 196 20.45 -1.84 -0.83
CA ALA A 196 19.62 -1.38 0.28
C ALA A 196 18.30 -0.79 -0.21
N ILE A 197 18.31 0.03 -1.27
CA ILE A 197 17.11 0.60 -1.90
C ILE A 197 16.18 -0.51 -2.39
N VAL A 198 16.71 -1.53 -3.09
CA VAL A 198 15.91 -2.67 -3.57
C VAL A 198 15.27 -3.43 -2.39
N CYS A 199 16.06 -3.78 -1.38
CA CYS A 199 15.56 -4.50 -0.20
C CYS A 199 14.53 -3.69 0.59
N VAL A 200 14.76 -2.39 0.78
CA VAL A 200 13.78 -1.47 1.40
C VAL A 200 12.50 -1.39 0.58
N SER A 201 12.60 -1.32 -0.75
CA SER A 201 11.42 -1.23 -1.64
C SER A 201 10.58 -2.50 -1.58
N VAL A 202 11.23 -3.67 -1.64
CA VAL A 202 10.57 -4.96 -1.44
C VAL A 202 9.90 -5.01 -0.06
N GLY A 203 10.62 -4.60 0.99
CA GLY A 203 10.08 -4.53 2.34
C GLY A 203 8.87 -3.60 2.46
N ALA A 204 8.91 -2.43 1.82
CA ALA A 204 7.82 -1.46 1.80
C ALA A 204 6.57 -2.01 1.09
N VAL A 205 6.73 -2.69 -0.05
CA VAL A 205 5.61 -3.32 -0.76
C VAL A 205 5.00 -4.45 0.07
N LEU A 206 5.84 -5.31 0.67
CA LEU A 206 5.38 -6.38 1.56
C LEU A 206 4.67 -5.83 2.81
N MET A 207 5.16 -4.71 3.35
CA MET A 207 4.55 -4.02 4.48
C MET A 207 3.21 -3.40 4.11
N GLY A 208 3.09 -2.76 2.95
CA GLY A 208 1.82 -2.23 2.45
C GLY A 208 0.73 -3.27 2.25
N ARG A 209 1.11 -4.54 2.00
CA ARG A 209 0.16 -5.67 1.97
C ARG A 209 -0.24 -6.19 3.36
N GLN A 210 0.54 -5.89 4.39
CA GLN A 210 0.32 -6.32 5.77
C GLN A 210 -0.31 -5.22 6.64
N LEU A 211 -0.24 -3.97 6.21
CA LEU A 211 -0.94 -2.86 6.82
C LEU A 211 -2.43 -2.99 6.44
N ASP A 212 -3.22 -3.50 7.39
CA ASP A 212 -4.67 -3.51 7.35
C ASP A 212 -5.18 -2.07 7.47
N ASP A 213 -5.25 -1.35 6.35
CA ASP A 213 -6.30 -0.35 6.25
C ASP A 213 -7.60 -1.14 6.13
N ALA A 214 -8.45 -1.04 7.16
CA ALA A 214 -9.82 -1.52 7.05
C ALA A 214 -10.38 -0.88 5.76
N PRO A 215 -10.80 -1.69 4.78
CA PRO A 215 -11.15 -1.11 3.49
C PRO A 215 -12.25 -0.07 3.69
N ALA A 216 -12.17 1.06 2.99
CA ALA A 216 -13.09 2.17 3.19
C ALA A 216 -14.54 1.74 2.93
N PRO A 217 -15.51 2.19 3.75
CA PRO A 217 -16.94 1.96 3.50
C PRO A 217 -17.32 2.31 2.06
N GLY A 218 -18.11 1.46 1.40
CA GLY A 218 -18.49 1.62 -0.01
C GLY A 218 -17.51 1.00 -1.01
N THR A 219 -16.38 0.43 -0.56
CA THR A 219 -15.50 -0.38 -1.42
C THR A 219 -15.91 -1.84 -1.40
N ARG A 220 -15.73 -2.55 -2.53
CA ARG A 220 -15.99 -4.02 -2.58
C ARG A 220 -15.15 -4.82 -1.58
N ALA A 221 -13.96 -4.32 -1.22
CA ALA A 221 -13.13 -4.94 -0.20
C ALA A 221 -13.74 -4.79 1.20
N HIS A 222 -14.37 -3.65 1.49
CA HIS A 222 -15.07 -3.41 2.75
C HIS A 222 -16.24 -4.36 2.88
N ASP A 223 -17.05 -4.45 1.83
CA ASP A 223 -18.23 -5.29 1.77
C ASP A 223 -17.87 -6.77 1.96
N ARG A 224 -16.81 -7.27 1.28
CA ARG A 224 -16.28 -8.62 1.52
C ARG A 224 -15.91 -8.86 2.98
N GLY A 225 -15.20 -7.89 3.59
CA GLY A 225 -14.82 -7.96 5.00
C GLY A 225 -16.03 -7.94 5.94
N ALA A 226 -17.02 -7.11 5.64
CA ALA A 226 -18.26 -6.99 6.40
C ALA A 226 -19.08 -8.29 6.34
N LEU A 227 -19.26 -8.86 5.14
CA LEU A 227 -19.93 -10.14 4.90
C LEU A 227 -19.22 -11.28 5.63
N ARG A 228 -17.89 -11.37 5.56
CA ARG A 228 -17.11 -12.39 6.31
C ARG A 228 -17.29 -12.25 7.81
N ARG A 229 -17.15 -11.04 8.36
CA ARG A 229 -17.33 -10.79 9.81
C ARG A 229 -18.75 -11.16 10.25
N GLN A 230 -19.76 -10.85 9.43
CA GLN A 230 -21.13 -11.25 9.74
C GLN A 230 -21.31 -12.77 9.67
N ALA A 231 -20.76 -13.44 8.66
CA ALA A 231 -20.82 -14.89 8.54
C ALA A 231 -20.17 -15.57 9.75
N VAL A 232 -18.98 -15.12 10.20
CA VAL A 232 -18.35 -15.63 11.44
C VAL A 232 -19.28 -15.46 12.64
N ARG A 233 -19.89 -14.27 12.80
CA ARG A 233 -20.81 -14.01 13.92
C ARG A 233 -22.02 -14.93 13.87
N LEU A 234 -22.64 -15.10 12.70
CA LEU A 234 -23.82 -15.95 12.54
C LEU A 234 -23.47 -17.44 12.72
N LEU A 235 -22.34 -17.91 12.19
CA LEU A 235 -21.88 -19.29 12.36
C LEU A 235 -21.48 -19.62 13.81
N SER A 236 -21.15 -18.61 14.62
CA SER A 236 -20.93 -18.81 16.06
C SER A 236 -22.24 -19.05 16.84
N ALA A 237 -23.38 -18.63 16.29
CA ALA A 237 -24.70 -18.74 16.91
C ALA A 237 -25.61 -19.79 16.24
N HIS A 238 -25.32 -20.13 14.98
CA HIS A 238 -26.11 -21.03 14.15
C HIS A 238 -25.20 -22.02 13.44
N GLU A 239 -25.63 -23.27 13.31
CA GLU A 239 -24.85 -24.31 12.61
C GLU A 239 -24.73 -24.05 11.11
N THR A 240 -25.73 -23.36 10.53
CA THR A 240 -25.76 -23.01 9.10
C THR A 240 -26.23 -21.58 8.89
N VAL A 241 -25.65 -20.93 7.88
CA VAL A 241 -25.97 -19.57 7.47
C VAL A 241 -26.32 -19.58 5.98
N ARG A 242 -27.28 -18.75 5.56
CA ARG A 242 -27.61 -18.62 4.14
C ARG A 242 -26.94 -17.40 3.54
N ALA A 243 -26.21 -17.59 2.45
CA ALA A 243 -25.89 -16.52 1.52
C ALA A 243 -26.94 -16.48 0.42
N THR A 244 -27.51 -15.29 0.22
CA THR A 244 -28.40 -14.97 -0.89
C THR A 244 -27.65 -14.02 -1.82
N LEU A 245 -27.50 -14.42 -3.07
CA LEU A 245 -26.90 -13.62 -4.13
C LEU A 245 -28.03 -13.12 -5.02
N VAL A 246 -28.05 -11.82 -5.28
CA VAL A 246 -29.06 -11.18 -6.12
C VAL A 246 -28.36 -10.47 -7.26
N ARG A 247 -28.77 -10.79 -8.48
CA ARG A 247 -28.27 -10.18 -9.72
C ARG A 247 -29.39 -9.45 -10.44
N VAL A 248 -29.03 -8.37 -11.11
CA VAL A 248 -29.90 -7.68 -12.07
C VAL A 248 -29.38 -8.07 -13.46
N PRO A 249 -30.04 -8.99 -14.19
CA PRO A 249 -29.51 -9.53 -15.46
C PRO A 249 -29.21 -8.43 -16.49
N GLU A 250 -30.00 -7.37 -16.48
CA GLU A 250 -29.89 -6.22 -17.39
C GLU A 250 -28.96 -5.11 -16.88
N ILE A 251 -28.18 -5.32 -15.81
CA ILE A 251 -27.36 -4.26 -15.21
C ILE A 251 -26.37 -3.62 -16.19
N ASP A 252 -25.80 -4.42 -17.10
CA ASP A 252 -24.86 -3.91 -18.08
C ASP A 252 -25.57 -3.14 -19.21
N LEU A 253 -26.83 -3.49 -19.52
CA LEU A 253 -27.68 -2.70 -20.42
C LEU A 253 -28.05 -1.36 -19.77
N ILE A 254 -28.43 -1.35 -18.49
CA ILE A 254 -28.73 -0.12 -17.74
C ILE A 254 -27.51 0.82 -17.72
N ARG A 255 -26.31 0.27 -17.48
CA ARG A 255 -25.05 1.04 -17.50
C ARG A 255 -24.72 1.60 -18.87
N ALA A 256 -25.01 0.85 -19.93
CA ALA A 256 -24.77 1.26 -21.31
C ALA A 256 -25.78 2.31 -21.80
N ALA A 257 -27.06 2.17 -21.41
CA ALA A 257 -28.14 3.06 -21.81
C ALA A 257 -28.16 4.38 -21.03
N HIS A 258 -27.76 4.34 -19.76
CA HIS A 258 -27.72 5.51 -18.87
C HIS A 258 -26.26 5.84 -18.50
N THR A 259 -25.82 5.46 -17.31
CA THR A 259 -24.48 5.72 -16.81
C THR A 259 -24.03 4.61 -15.85
N MET A 260 -22.72 4.55 -15.59
CA MET A 260 -22.18 3.67 -14.55
C MET A 260 -22.76 4.00 -13.17
N GLU A 261 -22.94 5.28 -12.86
CA GLU A 261 -23.56 5.74 -11.60
C GLU A 261 -24.99 5.24 -11.45
N ARG A 262 -25.77 5.24 -12.55
CA ARG A 262 -27.13 4.71 -12.55
C ARG A 262 -27.18 3.22 -12.23
N GLY A 263 -26.23 2.44 -12.77
CA GLY A 263 -26.07 1.04 -12.43
C GLY A 263 -25.71 0.81 -10.95
N GLU A 264 -24.85 1.64 -10.38
CA GLU A 264 -24.52 1.56 -8.95
C GLU A 264 -25.74 1.91 -8.06
N VAL A 265 -26.54 2.91 -8.44
CA VAL A 265 -27.81 3.23 -7.76
C VAL A 265 -28.76 2.04 -7.79
N MET A 266 -28.86 1.35 -8.93
CA MET A 266 -29.69 0.15 -9.07
C MET A 266 -29.26 -0.98 -8.11
N LEU A 267 -27.98 -1.32 -8.08
CA LEU A 267 -27.45 -2.36 -7.19
C LEU A 267 -27.56 -1.97 -5.71
N LYS A 268 -27.35 -0.70 -5.37
CA LYS A 268 -27.59 -0.19 -4.02
C LYS A 268 -29.05 -0.34 -3.61
N THR A 269 -29.98 -0.11 -4.54
CA THR A 269 -31.42 -0.27 -4.28
C THR A 269 -31.79 -1.74 -4.03
N VAL A 270 -31.11 -2.69 -4.70
CA VAL A 270 -31.23 -4.13 -4.40
C VAL A 270 -30.71 -4.45 -3.00
N ALA A 271 -29.56 -3.89 -2.59
CA ALA A 271 -29.01 -4.06 -1.25
C ALA A 271 -29.98 -3.53 -0.17
N GLU A 272 -30.52 -2.34 -0.35
CA GLU A 272 -31.52 -1.77 0.57
C GLU A 272 -32.81 -2.61 0.61
N ALA A 273 -33.25 -3.17 -0.53
CA ALA A 273 -34.41 -4.06 -0.57
C ALA A 273 -34.17 -5.39 0.18
N LEU A 274 -32.93 -5.90 0.18
CA LEU A 274 -32.54 -7.07 0.97
C LEU A 274 -32.54 -6.77 2.47
N GLU A 275 -32.05 -5.61 2.87
CA GLU A 275 -32.07 -5.17 4.28
C GLU A 275 -33.49 -5.00 4.81
N ASP A 276 -34.40 -4.46 4.00
CA ASP A 276 -35.82 -4.34 4.34
C ASP A 276 -36.52 -5.71 4.46
N ALA A 277 -36.16 -6.65 3.59
CA ALA A 277 -36.85 -7.93 3.45
C ALA A 277 -36.34 -9.01 4.41
N VAL A 278 -35.08 -8.95 4.83
CA VAL A 278 -34.42 -10.01 5.60
C VAL A 278 -33.86 -9.44 6.91
N PRO A 279 -34.58 -9.64 8.04
CA PRO A 279 -34.14 -9.13 9.34
C PRO A 279 -32.76 -9.63 9.75
N GLY A 280 -31.90 -8.71 10.18
CA GLY A 280 -30.56 -9.03 10.68
C GLY A 280 -29.56 -9.48 9.59
N THR A 281 -29.90 -9.31 8.31
CA THR A 281 -28.95 -9.53 7.23
C THR A 281 -27.88 -8.44 7.21
N VAL A 282 -26.70 -8.79 6.71
CA VAL A 282 -25.71 -7.82 6.24
C VAL A 282 -25.60 -7.98 4.74
N THR A 283 -25.71 -6.86 4.03
CA THR A 283 -25.56 -6.81 2.58
C THR A 283 -24.21 -6.23 2.16
N GLY A 284 -23.79 -6.54 0.94
CA GLY A 284 -22.58 -5.99 0.35
C GLY A 284 -22.44 -6.35 -1.11
N MET A 285 -21.60 -5.61 -1.84
CA MET A 285 -21.36 -5.80 -3.28
C MET A 285 -19.91 -6.24 -3.52
N PRO A 286 -19.56 -7.51 -3.22
CA PRO A 286 -18.21 -8.01 -3.41
C PRO A 286 -17.83 -8.18 -4.89
N ALA A 287 -18.83 -8.21 -5.79
CA ALA A 287 -18.68 -8.33 -7.25
C ALA A 287 -19.30 -7.13 -7.98
N ARG A 288 -19.10 -7.05 -9.31
CA ARG A 288 -19.54 -5.89 -10.12
C ARG A 288 -21.05 -5.88 -10.39
N ASP A 289 -21.70 -7.03 -10.41
CA ASP A 289 -23.07 -7.22 -10.90
C ASP A 289 -23.97 -7.96 -9.90
N THR A 290 -23.46 -8.25 -8.71
CA THR A 290 -24.09 -9.14 -7.75
C THR A 290 -24.05 -8.53 -6.36
N VAL A 291 -25.23 -8.44 -5.74
CA VAL A 291 -25.40 -8.08 -4.34
C VAL A 291 -25.46 -9.36 -3.51
N PHE A 292 -24.67 -9.42 -2.44
CA PHE A 292 -24.64 -10.52 -1.51
C PHE A 292 -25.35 -10.12 -0.22
N SER A 293 -26.01 -11.09 0.40
CA SER A 293 -26.71 -10.95 1.68
C SER A 293 -26.43 -12.20 2.50
N VAL A 294 -26.08 -12.04 3.77
CA VAL A 294 -25.77 -13.15 4.68
C VAL A 294 -26.66 -13.06 5.91
N ALA A 295 -27.48 -14.08 6.13
CA ALA A 295 -28.46 -14.14 7.21
C ALA A 295 -28.60 -15.58 7.77
N ALA A 296 -29.19 -15.71 8.96
CA ALA A 296 -29.51 -17.02 9.53
C ALA A 296 -30.45 -17.81 8.60
N ALA A 297 -30.26 -19.12 8.49
CA ALA A 297 -31.02 -19.99 7.58
C ALA A 297 -32.42 -20.35 8.11
N THR A 298 -33.15 -19.38 8.67
CA THR A 298 -34.44 -19.62 9.38
C THR A 298 -35.69 -19.42 8.52
N VAL A 299 -35.59 -18.62 7.45
CA VAL A 299 -36.73 -18.31 6.56
C VAL A 299 -36.64 -19.16 5.30
N ASP A 300 -37.77 -19.43 4.62
CA ASP A 300 -37.76 -20.12 3.32
C ASP A 300 -37.17 -19.24 2.20
N ALA A 301 -36.48 -19.85 1.23
CA ALA A 301 -35.83 -19.11 0.14
C ALA A 301 -36.86 -18.40 -0.76
N ALA A 302 -37.96 -19.08 -1.13
CA ALA A 302 -38.99 -18.49 -2.00
C ALA A 302 -39.78 -17.38 -1.31
N GLU A 303 -39.87 -17.39 0.03
CA GLU A 303 -40.40 -16.27 0.80
C GLU A 303 -39.47 -15.05 0.77
N VAL A 304 -38.16 -15.27 0.94
CA VAL A 304 -37.14 -14.22 0.82
C VAL A 304 -37.19 -13.59 -0.57
N GLU A 305 -37.19 -14.38 -1.65
CA GLU A 305 -37.25 -13.84 -3.02
C GLU A 305 -38.49 -12.95 -3.23
N ARG A 306 -39.67 -13.43 -2.82
CA ARG A 306 -40.93 -12.64 -2.95
C ARG A 306 -40.91 -11.39 -2.08
N ALA A 307 -40.29 -11.42 -0.91
CA ALA A 307 -40.16 -10.25 -0.04
C ALA A 307 -39.22 -9.21 -0.67
N VAL A 308 -38.06 -9.65 -1.18
CA VAL A 308 -37.06 -8.78 -1.83
C VAL A 308 -37.63 -8.17 -3.12
N ARG A 309 -38.27 -8.94 -4.00
CA ARG A 309 -38.92 -8.40 -5.21
C ARG A 309 -39.94 -7.32 -4.89
N ARG A 310 -40.77 -7.53 -3.86
CA ARG A 310 -41.75 -6.53 -3.41
C ARG A 310 -41.07 -5.29 -2.83
N ALA A 311 -40.01 -5.45 -2.03
CA ALA A 311 -39.27 -4.32 -1.46
C ALA A 311 -38.56 -3.50 -2.55
N PHE A 312 -37.95 -4.18 -3.52
CA PHE A 312 -37.28 -3.57 -4.66
C PHE A 312 -38.26 -2.80 -5.55
N ALA A 313 -39.38 -3.41 -5.93
CA ALA A 313 -40.42 -2.76 -6.74
C ALA A 313 -40.96 -1.48 -6.08
N ARG A 314 -41.13 -1.48 -4.75
CA ARG A 314 -41.57 -0.28 -4.00
C ARG A 314 -40.54 0.87 -4.03
N ARG A 315 -39.26 0.57 -4.24
CA ARG A 315 -38.17 1.56 -4.27
C ARG A 315 -37.93 2.14 -5.66
N MET A 316 -38.38 1.49 -6.75
CA MET A 316 -38.17 1.98 -8.13
C MET A 316 -38.65 3.42 -8.37
N PRO A 317 -39.83 3.85 -7.88
CA PRO A 317 -40.26 5.25 -8.04
C PRO A 317 -39.35 6.26 -7.33
N SER A 318 -38.71 5.87 -6.23
CA SER A 318 -37.84 6.77 -5.45
C SER A 318 -36.50 7.08 -6.13
N ILE A 319 -36.12 6.26 -7.11
CA ILE A 319 -34.94 6.45 -7.94
C ILE A 319 -35.28 6.98 -9.33
N ASP A 320 -36.54 7.36 -9.59
CA ASP A 320 -37.02 7.88 -10.88
C ASP A 320 -36.79 6.87 -12.03
N TYR A 321 -37.10 5.60 -11.77
CA TYR A 321 -37.00 4.52 -12.74
C TYR A 321 -38.39 3.89 -12.93
N ASP A 322 -38.93 4.02 -14.15
CA ASP A 322 -40.33 3.67 -14.46
C ASP A 322 -40.57 2.17 -14.61
N ASP A 323 -39.52 1.41 -14.93
CA ASP A 323 -39.58 -0.05 -15.07
C ASP A 323 -39.16 -0.76 -13.77
N VAL A 324 -39.51 -2.03 -13.61
CA VAL A 324 -39.04 -2.85 -12.48
C VAL A 324 -38.18 -3.98 -13.03
N PRO A 325 -36.84 -3.82 -13.00
CA PRO A 325 -35.92 -4.85 -13.45
C PRO A 325 -36.18 -6.19 -12.79
N ASP A 326 -36.03 -7.26 -13.57
CA ASP A 326 -36.07 -8.60 -13.01
C ASP A 326 -34.85 -8.87 -12.13
N LEU A 327 -35.09 -9.60 -11.04
CA LEU A 327 -34.04 -10.04 -10.13
C LEU A 327 -33.78 -11.54 -10.33
N CYS A 328 -32.52 -11.95 -10.35
CA CYS A 328 -32.12 -13.36 -10.35
C CYS A 328 -31.50 -13.70 -8.99
N PHE A 329 -31.94 -14.81 -8.39
CA PHE A 329 -31.54 -15.22 -7.05
C PHE A 329 -30.76 -16.53 -7.09
N GLU A 330 -29.68 -16.59 -6.32
CA GLU A 330 -28.98 -17.83 -6.00
C GLU A 330 -28.85 -17.94 -4.47
N HIS A 331 -29.13 -19.13 -3.92
CA HIS A 331 -29.07 -19.38 -2.48
C HIS A 331 -28.07 -20.48 -2.16
N TYR A 332 -27.18 -20.20 -1.21
CA TYR A 332 -26.17 -21.13 -0.74
C TYR A 332 -26.28 -21.29 0.77
N LEU A 333 -26.29 -22.53 1.24
CA LEU A 333 -26.09 -22.84 2.65
C LEU A 333 -24.58 -22.93 2.90
N ILE A 334 -24.14 -22.18 3.90
CA ILE A 334 -22.74 -22.01 4.28
C ILE A 334 -22.56 -22.62 5.67
N MET A 335 -21.56 -23.48 5.78
CA MET A 335 -21.12 -24.07 7.05
C MET A 335 -19.75 -23.52 7.47
N ASP A 336 -18.95 -23.02 6.51
CA ASP A 336 -17.66 -22.40 6.75
C ASP A 336 -17.55 -21.03 6.05
N VAL A 337 -16.92 -20.06 6.71
CA VAL A 337 -16.64 -18.73 6.15
C VAL A 337 -15.74 -18.81 4.92
N ASP A 338 -14.95 -19.86 4.78
CA ASP A 338 -14.15 -20.09 3.58
C ASP A 338 -15.02 -20.41 2.35
N ASP A 339 -16.17 -21.08 2.51
CA ASP A 339 -17.13 -21.31 1.42
C ASP A 339 -17.69 -19.98 0.89
N LEU A 340 -18.04 -19.06 1.79
CA LEU A 340 -18.47 -17.71 1.41
C LEU A 340 -17.36 -16.95 0.67
N SER A 341 -16.11 -17.13 1.11
CA SER A 341 -14.96 -16.49 0.48
C SER A 341 -14.75 -16.99 -0.94
N LEU A 342 -14.87 -18.31 -1.16
CA LEU A 342 -14.81 -18.93 -2.49
C LEU A 342 -15.94 -18.46 -3.41
N LEU A 343 -17.17 -18.31 -2.88
CA LEU A 343 -18.30 -17.76 -3.65
C LEU A 343 -18.02 -16.32 -4.12
N MET A 344 -17.46 -15.48 -3.25
CA MET A 344 -17.08 -14.11 -3.64
C MET A 344 -15.92 -14.07 -4.64
N GLU A 345 -14.97 -15.00 -4.55
CA GLU A 345 -13.81 -15.07 -5.44
C GLU A 345 -14.14 -15.63 -6.83
N SER A 346 -14.98 -16.66 -6.92
CA SER A 346 -15.41 -17.22 -8.22
C SER A 346 -16.11 -16.17 -9.08
N ARG A 347 -16.89 -15.28 -8.46
CA ARG A 347 -17.58 -14.17 -9.13
C ARG A 347 -16.68 -12.99 -9.51
N ARG A 348 -15.51 -12.88 -8.88
CA ARG A 348 -14.47 -11.94 -9.32
C ARG A 348 -13.82 -12.37 -10.64
N LEU A 349 -13.82 -13.67 -10.93
CA LEU A 349 -13.11 -14.29 -12.05
C LEU A 349 -14.03 -14.69 -13.22
N GLY A 350 -15.33 -14.38 -13.15
CA GLY A 350 -16.30 -14.75 -14.19
C GLY A 350 -15.99 -14.13 -15.57
N PRO A 351 -16.23 -14.85 -16.69
CA PRO A 351 -15.60 -14.60 -17.98
C PRO A 351 -16.22 -13.41 -18.74
N ARG A 352 -15.40 -12.73 -19.56
CA ARG A 352 -15.88 -12.01 -20.75
C ARG A 352 -16.65 -13.02 -21.63
N GLU A 353 -17.85 -12.66 -22.04
CA GLU A 353 -18.81 -13.47 -22.81
C GLU A 353 -18.22 -14.33 -23.93
N GLY A 354 -18.81 -15.52 -24.13
CA GLY A 354 -18.56 -16.36 -25.29
C GLY A 354 -19.09 -17.79 -25.17
N HIS A 355 -20.41 -17.96 -25.25
CA HIS A 355 -21.00 -19.22 -25.73
C HIS A 355 -22.15 -18.91 -26.69
N PRO A 356 -21.91 -18.85 -28.01
CA PRO A 356 -22.95 -19.11 -28.98
C PRO A 356 -23.22 -20.62 -29.01
N GLY A 357 -24.49 -20.98 -29.19
CA GLY A 357 -25.00 -22.34 -29.01
C GLY A 357 -24.40 -23.42 -29.92
N GLY A 358 -24.77 -24.66 -29.60
CA GLY A 358 -24.49 -25.83 -30.43
C GLY A 358 -25.10 -27.11 -29.86
N VAL A 359 -26.34 -27.37 -30.28
CA VAL A 359 -27.11 -28.64 -30.34
C VAL A 359 -27.35 -29.40 -29.03
#